data_AF-A0A1S1QIY4-F1
#
_entry.id   AF-A0A1S1QIY4-F1
#
_cell.length_a   1.000
_cell.length_b   1.000
_cell.length_c   1.000
_cell.angle_alpha   90.00
_cell.angle_beta   90.00
_cell.angle_gamma   90.00
#
_symmetry.space_group_name_H-M   'P 1'
#
loop_
_entity.id
_entity.type
_entity.pdbx_description
1 polymer ?
#
loop_
_entity_poly.entity_id
_entity_poly.type
_entity_poly.pdbx_seq_one_letter_code
_entity_poly.pdbx_strand_id
1 'polypeptide(L)'
;MTGDPVARPTRTGTKAAGWTTLADARARLRRRWESGQYLAAWAKGEPFETVEVPLRGPAVGELAERFDEARAWSQEWFAAEDRSADFRLPTRTVGGRSIGTNKIPARLVVDGGWDALWRLLQVTADVRRFTELRRLTAGEGRSLTAGGLVEASATGHREAAASDPGEGTVPRFRGTPTTGPGDGSATAAALVDWVNTHPARVLQHTPEQWARILATTRWLMRERGQGRYLRQVPVPGVDTKFIEVHRALLAELLDLLLPDGAVDQAVPRAQFARRYGFRSQPAYVRFRSLDPTVNRLPGVGELGVRIEDLAAAAPNVGTVFVLENEITYLAFPDVPDAAAVFGGGYGLTGLAAHPWFAGRRVLYWGDLDTHGFAILDRLRAEIPDAESFLMDRATLLAHPDQWVREPSQHRAPLPRLTPDEAALHQDLVSHAYGDAIRLEQERIGFPHLEAALTRRLA
;
A
#
# COMPACT_ATOMS: atom_id res chain seq x y z
N MET A 1 45.54 28.52 -35.83
CA MET A 1 45.59 29.47 -34.70
C MET A 1 44.77 28.83 -33.58
N THR A 2 45.44 28.01 -32.78
CA THR A 2 45.73 28.26 -31.34
C THR A 2 44.49 28.07 -30.46
N GLY A 3 44.22 26.80 -30.16
CA GLY A 3 43.38 26.42 -29.01
C GLY A 3 44.31 25.99 -27.88
N ASP A 4 44.29 26.76 -26.78
CA ASP A 4 44.93 26.42 -25.52
C ASP A 4 44.34 25.12 -24.92
N PRO A 5 45.15 24.20 -24.37
CA PRO A 5 44.62 23.13 -23.55
C PRO A 5 44.38 23.65 -22.12
N VAL A 6 43.09 23.72 -21.77
CA VAL A 6 42.62 23.91 -20.39
C VAL A 6 43.26 22.85 -19.48
N ALA A 7 44.02 23.32 -18.49
CA ALA A 7 44.60 22.50 -17.45
C ALA A 7 43.51 21.73 -16.68
N ARG A 8 43.57 20.40 -16.72
CA ARG A 8 42.78 19.53 -15.84
C ARG A 8 43.27 19.68 -14.40
N PRO A 9 42.38 19.76 -13.39
CA PRO A 9 42.80 19.70 -12.00
C PRO A 9 43.40 18.32 -11.71
N THR A 10 44.64 18.31 -11.24
CA THR A 10 45.35 17.13 -10.75
C THR A 10 44.59 16.53 -9.57
N ARG A 11 44.01 15.35 -9.82
CA ARG A 11 43.32 14.54 -8.83
C ARG A 11 44.35 13.74 -8.03
N THR A 12 45.09 14.37 -7.12
CA THR A 12 46.01 13.68 -6.20
C THR A 12 45.26 13.23 -4.96
N GLY A 13 44.59 12.09 -5.08
CA GLY A 13 44.03 11.33 -3.96
C GLY A 13 44.52 9.90 -4.05
N THR A 14 45.77 9.66 -3.66
CA THR A 14 46.39 8.34 -3.73
C THR A 14 45.77 7.45 -2.64
N LYS A 15 44.81 6.60 -3.01
CA LYS A 15 44.30 5.52 -2.15
C LYS A 15 45.30 4.36 -2.19
N ALA A 16 46.48 4.49 -1.56
CA ALA A 16 47.58 3.53 -1.76
C ALA A 16 48.29 2.97 -0.50
N ALA A 17 47.87 3.28 0.74
CA ALA A 17 48.57 2.76 1.93
C ALA A 17 47.72 1.89 2.88
N GLY A 18 46.41 1.75 2.66
CA GLY A 18 45.54 1.05 3.62
C GLY A 18 45.42 1.72 5.00
N TRP A 19 46.10 2.86 5.21
CA TRP A 19 46.02 3.69 6.41
C TRP A 19 44.75 4.53 6.43
N THR A 20 44.23 4.78 7.63
CA THR A 20 42.98 5.52 7.84
C THR A 20 43.20 7.00 7.55
N THR A 21 42.43 7.55 6.61
CA THR A 21 42.39 8.99 6.32
C THR A 21 41.32 9.69 7.16
N LEU A 22 41.32 11.02 7.19
CA LEU A 22 40.23 11.80 7.82
C LEU A 22 38.88 11.50 7.17
N ALA A 23 38.87 11.29 5.84
CA ALA A 23 37.66 10.91 5.11
C ALA A 23 37.13 9.54 5.57
N ASP A 24 38.02 8.56 5.79
CA ASP A 24 37.63 7.24 6.31
C ASP A 24 37.07 7.35 7.74
N ALA A 25 37.70 8.13 8.61
CA ALA A 25 37.23 8.34 9.98
C ALA A 25 35.86 9.02 10.00
N ARG A 26 35.68 10.09 9.21
CA ARG A 26 34.37 10.74 9.02
C ARG A 26 33.33 9.78 8.47
N ALA A 27 33.66 8.97 7.47
CA ALA A 27 32.74 7.98 6.92
C ALA A 27 32.31 6.94 7.97
N ARG A 28 33.23 6.49 8.84
CA ARG A 28 32.89 5.58 9.96
C ARG A 28 31.88 6.23 10.93
N LEU A 29 32.09 7.49 11.29
CA LEU A 29 31.18 8.24 12.15
C LEU A 29 29.85 8.52 11.45
N ARG A 30 29.89 8.84 10.15
CA ARG A 30 28.72 9.15 9.32
C ARG A 30 27.74 7.98 9.26
N ARG A 31 28.20 6.73 9.28
CA ARG A 31 27.30 5.56 9.34
C ARG A 31 26.38 5.56 10.56
N ARG A 32 26.89 5.95 11.74
CA ARG A 32 26.07 6.06 12.96
C ARG A 32 25.11 7.24 12.88
N TRP A 33 25.50 8.34 12.22
CA TRP A 33 24.58 9.44 11.90
C TRP A 33 23.45 9.01 10.94
N GLU A 34 23.80 8.34 9.83
CA GLU A 34 22.84 7.88 8.80
C GLU A 34 21.86 6.84 9.34
N SER A 35 22.30 5.98 10.26
CA SER A 35 21.42 5.07 10.99
C SER A 35 20.45 5.77 11.96
N GLY A 36 20.66 7.06 12.22
CA GLY A 36 19.89 7.85 13.19
C GLY A 36 20.38 7.72 14.64
N GLN A 37 21.32 6.83 14.94
CA GLN A 37 21.79 6.54 16.31
C GLN A 37 22.20 7.81 17.07
N TYR A 38 23.06 8.64 16.49
CA TYR A 38 23.52 9.87 17.16
C TYR A 38 22.39 10.88 17.36
N LEU A 39 21.56 11.08 16.35
CA LEU A 39 20.48 12.06 16.45
C LEU A 39 19.39 11.59 17.42
N ALA A 40 19.16 10.28 17.53
CA ALA A 40 18.21 9.69 18.46
C ALA A 40 18.67 9.84 19.92
N ALA A 41 19.94 9.51 20.20
CA ALA A 41 20.54 9.69 21.52
C ALA A 41 20.44 11.16 21.97
N TRP A 42 20.82 12.10 21.08
CA TRP A 42 20.67 13.53 21.33
C TRP A 42 19.20 13.93 21.59
N ALA A 43 18.27 13.46 20.76
CA ALA A 43 16.85 13.80 20.86
C ALA A 43 16.19 13.29 22.15
N LYS A 44 16.67 12.15 22.66
CA LYS A 44 16.27 11.54 23.94
C LYS A 44 16.89 12.22 25.16
N GLY A 45 17.83 13.15 24.96
CA GLY A 45 18.52 13.84 26.04
C GLY A 45 19.63 13.01 26.70
N GLU A 46 20.15 12.00 26.00
CA GLU A 46 21.27 11.22 26.50
C GLU A 46 22.54 12.09 26.62
N PRO A 47 23.34 11.90 27.68
CA PRO A 47 24.61 12.61 27.81
C PRO A 47 25.54 12.25 26.65
N PHE A 48 26.33 13.22 26.21
CA PHE A 48 27.33 12.96 25.16
C PHE A 48 28.46 12.09 25.71
N GLU A 49 28.60 10.88 25.15
CA GLU A 49 29.76 10.03 25.40
C GLU A 49 30.88 10.34 24.40
N THR A 50 32.12 10.37 24.88
CA THR A 50 33.30 10.58 24.04
C THR A 50 33.34 9.56 22.91
N VAL A 51 33.45 10.04 21.68
CA VAL A 51 33.47 9.19 20.49
C VAL A 51 34.91 9.00 20.01
N GLU A 52 35.38 7.76 20.00
CA GLU A 52 36.73 7.42 19.51
C GLU A 52 36.68 6.64 18.19
N VAL A 53 37.57 7.00 17.26
CA VAL A 53 37.80 6.26 16.01
C VAL A 53 39.26 5.82 15.95
N PRO A 54 39.55 4.51 16.05
CA PRO A 54 40.89 3.98 15.88
C PRO A 54 41.44 4.27 14.48
N LEU A 55 42.63 4.86 14.41
CA LEU A 55 43.33 5.17 13.18
C LEU A 55 44.33 4.05 12.88
N ARG A 56 44.11 3.32 11.79
CA ARG A 56 45.13 2.41 11.26
C ARG A 56 46.21 3.27 10.62
N GLY A 57 47.33 3.42 11.31
CA GLY A 57 48.52 4.11 10.78
C GLY A 57 49.62 3.13 10.37
N PRO A 58 50.75 3.64 9.86
CA PRO A 58 51.92 2.87 9.46
C PRO A 58 52.41 1.90 10.55
N ALA A 59 52.76 0.68 10.13
CA ALA A 59 53.54 -0.27 10.93
C ALA A 59 55.06 0.01 10.83
N VAL A 60 55.85 -0.62 11.70
CA VAL A 60 57.32 -0.40 11.75
C VAL A 60 57.99 -0.69 10.41
N GLY A 61 57.64 -1.78 9.72
CA GLY A 61 58.19 -2.11 8.40
C GLY A 61 57.81 -1.09 7.32
N GLU A 62 56.56 -0.62 7.33
CA GLU A 62 56.08 0.37 6.37
C GLU A 62 56.69 1.77 6.59
N LEU A 63 57.05 2.11 7.84
CA LEU A 63 57.82 3.32 8.14
C LEU A 63 59.23 3.27 7.56
N ALA A 64 59.83 2.08 7.45
CA ALA A 64 61.17 1.91 6.86
C ALA A 64 61.13 2.09 5.34
N GLU A 65 60.10 1.52 4.71
CA GLU A 65 59.99 1.43 3.24
C GLU A 65 59.33 2.67 2.62
N ARG A 66 58.40 3.31 3.34
CA ARG A 66 57.51 4.38 2.84
C ARG A 66 57.48 5.59 3.77
N PHE A 67 58.64 6.00 4.25
CA PHE A 67 58.79 7.05 5.27
C PHE A 67 58.12 8.38 4.87
N ASP A 68 58.33 8.85 3.64
CA ASP A 68 57.77 10.13 3.18
C ASP A 68 56.24 10.10 3.11
N GLU A 69 55.65 8.98 2.67
CA GLU A 69 54.20 8.80 2.68
C GLU A 69 53.63 8.76 4.10
N ALA A 70 54.32 8.09 5.03
CA ALA A 70 53.93 8.02 6.43
C ALA A 70 54.02 9.39 7.12
N ARG A 71 55.05 10.17 6.80
CA ARG A 71 55.21 11.54 7.29
C ARG A 71 54.10 12.45 6.76
N ALA A 72 53.80 12.39 5.46
CA ALA A 72 52.72 13.16 4.84
C ALA A 72 51.37 12.81 5.50
N TRP A 73 51.08 11.52 5.66
CA TRP A 73 49.86 11.05 6.34
C TRP A 73 49.75 11.59 7.78
N SER A 74 50.83 11.57 8.56
CA SER A 74 50.82 12.09 9.94
C SER A 74 50.65 13.61 9.97
N GLN A 75 51.27 14.34 9.04
CA GLN A 75 51.16 15.79 8.93
C GLN A 75 49.74 16.23 8.53
N GLU A 76 49.08 15.50 7.63
CA GLU A 76 47.68 15.77 7.27
C GLU A 76 46.74 15.70 8.48
N TRP A 77 46.95 14.72 9.36
CA TRP A 77 46.19 14.55 10.59
C TRP A 77 46.42 15.68 11.59
N PHE A 78 47.67 16.00 11.92
CA PHE A 78 47.96 17.10 12.86
C PHE A 78 47.50 18.45 12.32
N ALA A 79 47.71 18.71 11.02
CA ALA A 79 47.20 19.92 10.40
C ALA A 79 45.65 20.00 10.42
N ALA A 80 44.95 18.85 10.45
CA ALA A 80 43.50 18.83 10.60
C ALA A 80 43.05 19.13 12.05
N GLU A 81 43.77 18.65 13.05
CA GLU A 81 43.57 18.99 14.47
C GLU A 81 43.83 20.49 14.72
N ASP A 82 44.92 21.04 14.18
CA ASP A 82 45.23 22.48 14.31
C ASP A 82 44.15 23.39 13.72
N ARG A 83 43.45 22.92 12.67
CA ARG A 83 42.38 23.67 12.00
C ARG A 83 41.00 23.52 12.66
N SER A 84 40.83 22.61 13.61
CA SER A 84 39.50 22.29 14.16
C SER A 84 39.60 21.88 15.62
N ALA A 85 38.89 22.62 16.48
CA ALA A 85 38.69 22.25 17.88
C ALA A 85 37.63 21.14 18.07
N ASP A 86 37.13 20.51 16.99
CA ASP A 86 36.04 19.54 17.08
C ASP A 86 36.52 18.11 17.40
N PHE A 87 37.83 17.86 17.36
CA PHE A 87 38.41 16.58 17.75
C PHE A 87 39.87 16.75 18.17
N ARG A 88 40.38 15.76 18.91
CA ARG A 88 41.80 15.65 19.27
C ARG A 88 42.40 14.32 18.79
N LEU A 89 43.73 14.28 18.70
CA LEU A 89 44.49 13.15 18.17
C LEU A 89 45.50 12.61 19.20
N PRO A 90 45.07 11.75 20.14
CA PRO A 90 46.00 11.00 20.96
C PRO A 90 47.02 10.24 20.09
N THR A 91 48.30 10.38 20.43
CA THR A 91 49.39 9.78 19.66
C THR A 91 49.87 8.47 20.29
N ARG A 92 50.45 7.61 19.47
CA ARG A 92 51.19 6.42 19.89
C ARG A 92 52.61 6.48 19.34
N THR A 93 53.51 5.81 20.02
CA THR A 93 54.90 5.69 19.60
C THR A 93 55.10 4.44 18.74
N VAL A 94 55.81 4.58 17.61
CA VAL A 94 56.16 3.49 16.68
C VAL A 94 57.60 3.65 16.25
N GLY A 95 58.34 2.55 16.21
CA GLY A 95 59.75 2.52 15.83
C GLY A 95 60.65 1.97 16.93
N GLY A 96 61.96 2.15 16.76
CA GLY A 96 62.99 1.54 17.60
C GLY A 96 64.39 1.65 16.99
N ARG A 97 65.26 0.67 17.27
CA ARG A 97 66.72 0.73 16.99
C ARG A 97 67.11 0.94 15.51
N SER A 98 66.21 0.65 14.56
CA SER A 98 66.50 0.69 13.11
C SER A 98 65.94 1.90 12.36
N ILE A 99 64.94 2.63 12.87
CA ILE A 99 64.24 3.73 12.13
C ILE A 99 63.98 4.96 13.03
N GLY A 100 64.49 4.96 14.26
CA GLY A 100 64.19 6.00 15.26
C GLY A 100 62.78 5.88 15.84
N THR A 101 62.51 6.65 16.90
CA THR A 101 61.23 6.63 17.62
C THR A 101 60.32 7.73 17.08
N ASN A 102 59.18 7.37 16.48
CA ASN A 102 58.23 8.31 15.86
C ASN A 102 56.90 8.32 16.62
N LYS A 103 56.32 9.50 16.84
CA LYS A 103 54.96 9.66 17.38
C LYS A 103 54.00 9.86 16.22
N ILE A 104 52.96 9.04 16.16
CA ILE A 104 51.95 9.10 15.11
C ILE A 104 50.53 9.08 15.69
N PRO A 105 49.52 9.66 15.00
CA PRO A 105 48.13 9.62 15.43
C PRO A 105 47.65 8.17 15.64
N ALA A 106 47.00 7.92 16.78
CA ALA A 106 46.46 6.60 17.14
C ALA A 106 44.94 6.54 17.04
N ARG A 107 44.26 7.62 17.44
CA ARG A 107 42.80 7.72 17.46
C ARG A 107 42.38 9.14 17.09
N LEU A 108 41.19 9.28 16.50
CA LEU A 108 40.44 10.52 16.51
C LEU A 108 39.47 10.47 17.69
N VAL A 109 39.47 11.48 18.54
CA VAL A 109 38.62 11.56 19.73
C VAL A 109 37.77 12.83 19.66
N VAL A 110 36.46 12.68 19.75
CA VAL A 110 35.49 13.78 19.86
C VAL A 110 34.98 13.81 21.29
N ASP A 111 35.38 14.84 22.05
CA ASP A 111 34.99 15.07 23.45
C ASP A 111 34.31 16.43 23.67
N GLY A 112 34.28 17.31 22.67
CA GLY A 112 33.63 18.62 22.71
C GLY A 112 32.09 18.61 22.63
N GLY A 113 31.43 17.49 22.95
CA GLY A 113 29.97 17.37 22.93
C GLY A 113 29.33 17.13 21.57
N TRP A 114 27.99 17.13 21.55
CA TRP A 114 27.18 16.94 20.34
C TRP A 114 27.51 17.98 19.24
N ASP A 115 27.70 19.25 19.61
CA ASP A 115 27.97 20.31 18.63
C ASP A 115 29.30 20.14 17.89
N ALA A 116 30.34 19.66 18.59
CA ALA A 116 31.62 19.31 17.97
C ALA A 116 31.44 18.15 16.97
N LEU A 117 30.70 17.11 17.37
CA LEU A 117 30.38 16.00 16.48
C LEU A 117 29.59 16.47 15.24
N TRP A 118 28.61 17.37 15.40
CA TRP A 118 27.81 17.90 14.30
C TRP A 118 28.63 18.72 13.30
N ARG A 119 29.58 19.54 13.78
CA ARG A 119 30.49 20.29 12.91
C ARG A 119 31.48 19.38 12.21
N LEU A 120 32.06 18.41 12.90
CA LEU A 120 32.96 17.40 12.32
C LEU A 120 32.28 16.62 11.19
N LEU A 121 31.01 16.26 11.39
CA LEU A 121 30.19 15.55 10.41
C LEU A 121 29.55 16.46 9.36
N GLN A 122 29.57 17.79 9.54
CA GLN A 122 28.89 18.77 8.69
C GLN A 122 27.37 18.53 8.58
N VAL A 123 26.70 18.29 9.72
CA VAL A 123 25.25 17.98 9.81
C VAL A 123 24.44 19.01 10.59
N THR A 124 25.04 20.14 10.98
CA THR A 124 24.35 21.17 11.80
C THR A 124 23.03 21.65 11.17
N ALA A 125 22.96 21.77 9.84
CA ALA A 125 21.72 22.16 9.14
C ALA A 125 20.62 21.09 9.28
N ASP A 126 20.99 19.81 9.21
CA ASP A 126 20.07 18.69 9.41
C ASP A 126 19.56 18.63 10.85
N VAL A 127 20.43 18.85 11.84
CA VAL A 127 20.03 18.91 13.26
C VAL A 127 19.02 20.04 13.49
N ARG A 128 19.23 21.22 12.90
CA ARG A 128 18.28 22.35 12.96
C ARG A 128 16.94 21.99 12.33
N ARG A 129 16.95 21.37 11.15
CA ARG A 129 15.74 20.89 10.47
C ARG A 129 14.99 19.85 11.30
N PHE A 130 15.70 18.87 11.87
CA PHE A 130 15.11 17.88 12.76
C PHE A 130 14.48 18.53 14.01
N THR A 131 15.13 19.55 14.56
CA THR A 131 14.60 20.31 15.71
C THR A 131 13.28 21.00 15.36
N GLU A 132 13.18 21.59 14.17
CA GLU A 132 11.94 22.18 13.69
C GLU A 132 10.84 21.15 13.46
N LEU A 133 11.17 19.99 12.87
CA LEU A 133 10.24 18.88 12.69
C LEU A 133 9.70 18.37 14.03
N ARG A 134 10.58 18.23 15.04
CA ARG A 134 10.21 17.85 16.41
C ARG A 134 9.31 18.90 17.07
N ARG A 135 9.56 20.20 16.82
CA ARG A 135 8.72 21.31 17.31
C ARG A 135 7.32 21.27 16.69
N LEU A 136 7.23 21.02 15.38
CA LEU A 136 5.95 20.83 14.68
C LEU A 136 5.16 19.65 15.27
N THR A 137 5.83 18.53 15.52
CA THR A 137 5.23 17.35 16.16
C THR A 137 4.68 17.67 17.55
N ALA A 138 5.45 18.36 18.39
CA ALA A 138 4.99 18.78 19.72
C ALA A 138 3.83 19.78 19.64
N GLY A 139 3.79 20.62 18.59
CA GLY A 139 2.66 21.49 18.27
C GLY A 139 1.41 20.72 17.91
N GLU A 140 1.52 19.69 17.09
CA GLU A 140 0.38 18.84 16.72
C GLU A 140 -0.14 18.04 17.92
N GLY A 141 0.74 17.56 18.80
CA GLY A 141 0.35 16.94 20.06
C GLY A 141 -0.55 17.83 20.93
N ARG A 142 -0.31 19.16 20.92
CA ARG A 142 -1.21 20.13 21.58
C ARG A 142 -2.56 20.25 20.87
N SER A 143 -2.61 20.15 19.55
CA SER A 143 -3.87 20.13 18.80
C SER A 143 -4.67 18.85 19.04
N LEU A 144 -3.99 17.70 19.23
CA LEU A 144 -4.61 16.42 19.54
C LEU A 144 -5.18 16.36 20.97
N THR A 145 -4.54 17.03 21.93
CA THR A 145 -5.04 17.20 23.31
C THR A 145 -6.18 18.21 23.40
N ALA A 146 -6.03 19.39 22.77
CA ALA A 146 -7.00 20.47 22.85
C ALA A 146 -8.34 20.13 22.15
N GLY A 147 -8.32 19.26 21.12
CA GLY A 147 -9.52 18.76 20.47
C GLY A 147 -10.49 18.00 21.41
N GLY A 148 -10.04 17.58 22.60
CA GLY A 148 -10.87 16.97 23.62
C GLY A 148 -11.58 17.95 24.57
N LEU A 149 -11.24 19.25 24.55
CA LEU A 149 -11.80 20.24 25.48
C LEU A 149 -12.93 21.11 24.88
N VAL A 150 -13.23 21.01 23.58
CA VAL A 150 -14.15 21.94 22.90
C VAL A 150 -15.55 21.36 22.60
N GLU A 151 -15.86 20.11 22.94
CA GLU A 151 -17.22 19.54 22.74
C GLU A 151 -18.05 19.40 24.02
N ALA A 152 -18.12 20.49 24.80
CA ALA A 152 -19.10 20.64 25.88
C ALA A 152 -19.74 22.03 25.89
N SER A 153 -20.21 22.48 24.72
CA SER A 153 -21.15 23.60 24.63
C SER A 153 -22.21 23.27 23.60
N ALA A 154 -23.32 22.71 24.11
CA ALA A 154 -24.52 22.47 23.35
C ALA A 154 -25.13 23.78 22.84
N THR A 155 -25.45 23.82 21.55
CA THR A 155 -26.65 24.53 21.08
C THR A 155 -27.36 23.59 20.13
N GLY A 156 -28.56 23.17 20.55
CA GLY A 156 -29.30 22.08 19.95
C GLY A 156 -29.78 22.38 18.54
N HIS A 157 -29.61 21.41 17.67
CA HIS A 157 -30.59 21.07 16.64
C HIS A 157 -31.01 19.62 16.89
N ARG A 158 -32.25 19.46 17.37
CA ARG A 158 -32.98 18.20 17.26
C ARG A 158 -33.28 18.03 15.78
N GLU A 159 -32.53 17.18 15.09
CA GLU A 159 -33.05 16.51 13.89
C GLU A 159 -33.55 15.13 14.30
N ALA A 160 -34.76 14.84 13.84
CA ALA A 160 -35.55 13.69 14.24
C ALA A 160 -34.84 12.38 13.87
N ALA A 161 -34.82 11.45 14.82
CA ALA A 161 -34.55 10.06 14.57
C ALA A 161 -35.64 9.52 13.62
N ALA A 162 -35.31 9.43 12.34
CA ALA A 162 -36.00 8.52 11.44
C ALA A 162 -35.46 7.11 11.75
N SER A 163 -36.30 6.28 12.33
CA SER A 163 -36.06 4.85 12.46
C SER A 163 -35.90 4.25 11.05
N ASP A 164 -34.70 3.78 10.74
CA ASP A 164 -34.37 3.12 9.47
C ASP A 164 -34.67 1.61 9.58
N PRO A 165 -35.62 1.05 8.82
CA PRO A 165 -35.87 -0.38 8.78
C PRO A 165 -35.14 -0.99 7.57
N GLY A 166 -34.08 -1.77 7.81
CA GLY A 166 -33.47 -2.58 6.75
C GLY A 166 -31.95 -2.71 6.88
N GLU A 167 -31.51 -3.49 7.86
CA GLU A 167 -30.09 -3.77 8.09
C GLU A 167 -29.53 -4.70 6.99
N GLY A 168 -29.23 -4.12 5.82
CA GLY A 168 -28.42 -4.74 4.77
C GLY A 168 -26.95 -4.72 5.17
N THR A 169 -26.31 -5.88 5.17
CA THR A 169 -25.00 -6.16 5.79
C THR A 169 -23.83 -5.49 5.04
N VAL A 170 -23.65 -4.18 5.21
CA VAL A 170 -22.36 -3.55 4.96
C VAL A 170 -21.36 -4.18 5.94
N PRO A 171 -20.13 -4.57 5.54
CA PRO A 171 -19.10 -4.94 6.49
C PRO A 171 -18.86 -3.75 7.42
N ARG A 172 -19.53 -3.76 8.58
CA ARG A 172 -19.34 -2.75 9.61
C ARG A 172 -17.87 -2.79 9.99
N PHE A 173 -17.26 -1.62 10.02
CA PHE A 173 -15.95 -1.46 10.60
C PHE A 173 -15.95 -2.12 11.98
N ARG A 174 -15.16 -3.18 12.14
CA ARG A 174 -15.13 -3.97 13.38
C ARG A 174 -14.33 -3.28 14.48
N GLY A 175 -13.53 -2.28 14.10
CA GLY A 175 -12.88 -1.43 15.07
C GLY A 175 -13.90 -0.55 15.79
N THR A 176 -13.59 -0.17 17.03
CA THR A 176 -14.44 0.77 17.76
C THR A 176 -14.49 2.10 16.99
N PRO A 177 -15.69 2.60 16.61
CA PRO A 177 -15.84 3.98 16.18
C PRO A 177 -15.39 4.89 17.31
N THR A 178 -14.98 6.12 16.99
CA THR A 178 -14.55 7.12 17.98
C THR A 178 -15.62 7.26 19.07
N THR A 179 -15.39 6.65 20.23
CA THR A 179 -16.21 6.76 21.43
C THR A 179 -15.31 7.35 22.51
N GLY A 180 -15.23 8.67 22.53
CA GLY A 180 -14.51 9.43 23.55
C GLY A 180 -13.00 9.53 23.36
N PRO A 181 -12.36 10.55 23.95
CA PRO A 181 -10.95 10.81 23.80
C PRO A 181 -10.17 9.76 24.59
N GLY A 182 -9.33 8.98 23.90
CA GLY A 182 -8.11 8.50 24.55
C GLY A 182 -7.37 9.73 25.09
N ASP A 183 -6.66 9.58 26.22
CA ASP A 183 -5.91 10.68 26.84
C ASP A 183 -4.97 11.31 25.79
N GLY A 184 -5.38 12.43 25.19
CA GLY A 184 -4.65 13.07 24.10
C GLY A 184 -3.22 13.43 24.50
N SER A 185 -2.95 13.52 25.81
CA SER A 185 -1.63 13.78 26.37
C SER A 185 -0.69 12.59 26.12
N ALA A 186 -1.19 11.37 26.32
CA ALA A 186 -0.47 10.13 26.03
C ALA A 186 -0.16 10.00 24.52
N THR A 187 -1.12 10.37 23.66
CA THR A 187 -0.97 10.36 22.20
C THR A 187 0.11 11.34 21.72
N ALA A 188 0.14 12.55 22.27
CA ALA A 188 1.15 13.56 21.96
C ALA A 188 2.56 13.11 22.36
N ALA A 189 2.70 12.53 23.57
CA ALA A 189 3.96 12.03 24.08
C ALA A 189 4.50 10.86 23.23
N ALA A 190 3.64 9.91 22.87
CA ALA A 190 3.99 8.78 22.00
C ALA A 190 4.51 9.24 20.64
N LEU A 191 3.86 10.26 20.04
CA LEU A 191 4.29 10.78 18.74
C LEU A 191 5.66 11.47 18.79
N VAL A 192 5.92 12.26 19.84
CA VAL A 192 7.23 12.89 20.04
C VAL A 192 8.31 11.84 20.29
N ASP A 193 8.02 10.82 21.08
CA ASP A 193 8.97 9.73 21.34
C ASP A 193 9.30 8.94 20.07
N TRP A 194 8.29 8.66 19.22
CA TRP A 194 8.51 8.04 17.92
C TRP A 194 9.43 8.88 17.03
N VAL A 195 9.24 10.21 16.99
CA VAL A 195 10.11 11.13 16.25
C VAL A 195 11.55 11.11 16.78
N ASN A 196 11.72 11.08 18.10
CA ASN A 196 13.05 10.98 18.72
C ASN A 196 13.74 9.65 18.42
N THR A 197 12.97 8.58 18.23
CA THR A 197 13.50 7.23 17.96
C THR A 197 13.74 6.96 16.47
N HIS A 198 13.08 7.71 15.57
CA HIS A 198 13.19 7.55 14.11
C HIS A 198 13.70 8.80 13.36
N PRO A 199 14.77 9.48 13.82
CA PRO A 199 15.20 10.77 13.28
C PRO A 199 15.60 10.71 11.80
N ALA A 200 16.26 9.63 11.36
CA ALA A 200 16.67 9.46 9.97
C ALA A 200 15.47 9.39 9.01
N ARG A 201 14.34 8.83 9.46
CA ARG A 201 13.10 8.78 8.67
C ARG A 201 12.41 10.15 8.65
N VAL A 202 12.35 10.82 9.79
CA VAL A 202 11.76 12.16 9.91
C VAL A 202 12.50 13.17 9.02
N LEU A 203 13.84 13.09 8.97
CA LEU A 203 14.69 13.94 8.13
C LEU A 203 14.52 13.75 6.62
N GLN A 204 13.77 12.75 6.16
CA GLN A 204 13.43 12.59 4.74
C GLN A 204 12.37 13.60 4.28
N HIS A 205 11.75 14.32 5.22
CA HIS A 205 10.66 15.26 4.94
C HIS A 205 11.10 16.72 5.12
N THR A 206 10.48 17.61 4.34
CA THR A 206 10.53 19.04 4.62
C THR A 206 9.56 19.39 5.76
N PRO A 207 9.75 20.54 6.44
CA PRO A 207 8.81 21.01 7.47
C PRO A 207 7.36 21.08 6.97
N GLU A 208 7.14 21.55 5.74
CA GLU A 208 5.80 21.69 5.15
C GLU A 208 5.16 20.32 4.87
N GLN A 209 5.95 19.37 4.35
CA GLN A 209 5.49 18.01 4.10
C GLN A 209 5.17 17.29 5.41
N TRP A 210 6.02 17.45 6.42
CA TRP A 210 5.81 16.86 7.74
C TRP A 210 4.56 17.42 8.42
N ALA A 211 4.34 18.73 8.34
CA ALA A 211 3.11 19.35 8.83
C ALA A 211 1.85 18.77 8.16
N ARG A 212 1.90 18.49 6.86
CA ARG A 212 0.79 17.82 6.15
C ARG A 212 0.60 16.36 6.60
N ILE A 213 1.67 15.61 6.84
CA ILE A 213 1.60 14.23 7.38
C ILE A 213 0.91 14.25 8.75
N LEU A 214 1.34 15.14 9.64
CA LEU A 214 0.77 15.32 10.98
C LEU A 214 -0.72 15.69 10.91
N ALA A 215 -1.07 16.71 10.12
CA ALA A 215 -2.46 17.15 9.95
C ALA A 215 -3.35 16.06 9.33
N THR A 216 -2.82 15.29 8.37
CA THR A 216 -3.53 14.15 7.77
C THR A 216 -3.75 13.05 8.81
N THR A 217 -2.74 12.73 9.62
CA THR A 217 -2.85 11.74 10.70
C THR A 217 -3.94 12.12 11.69
N ARG A 218 -3.96 13.38 12.16
CA ARG A 218 -5.03 13.89 13.04
C ARG A 218 -6.41 13.76 12.41
N TRP A 219 -6.54 14.14 11.14
CA TRP A 219 -7.81 14.01 10.43
C TRP A 219 -8.27 12.55 10.35
N LEU A 220 -7.37 11.63 9.98
CA LEU A 220 -7.67 10.21 9.89
C LEU A 220 -8.15 9.62 11.22
N MET A 221 -7.49 9.98 12.33
CA MET A 221 -7.88 9.54 13.67
C MET A 221 -9.28 10.00 14.07
N ARG A 222 -9.67 11.23 13.69
CA ARG A 222 -10.96 11.82 14.03
C ARG A 222 -12.10 11.28 13.17
N GLU A 223 -11.87 11.15 11.86
CA GLU A 223 -12.93 10.82 10.90
C GLU A 223 -13.12 9.32 10.65
N ARG A 224 -12.26 8.46 11.22
CA ARG A 224 -12.40 7.01 11.10
C ARG A 224 -13.80 6.54 11.52
N GLY A 225 -14.33 5.54 10.84
CA GLY A 225 -15.61 4.92 11.17
C GLY A 225 -16.84 5.76 10.79
N GLN A 226 -16.68 6.99 10.31
CA GLN A 226 -17.79 7.86 9.89
C GLN A 226 -18.23 7.65 8.43
N GLY A 227 -17.80 6.57 7.78
CA GLY A 227 -18.18 6.28 6.39
C GLY A 227 -17.62 7.29 5.37
N ARG A 228 -16.49 7.94 5.66
CA ARG A 228 -15.83 8.86 4.73
C ARG A 228 -14.86 8.14 3.80
N TYR A 229 -14.66 8.70 2.60
CA TYR A 229 -13.55 8.35 1.72
C TYR A 229 -12.31 9.17 2.08
N LEU A 230 -11.12 8.60 1.88
CA LEU A 230 -9.85 9.29 2.17
C LEU A 230 -9.70 10.62 1.40
N ARG A 231 -10.24 10.71 0.18
CA ARG A 231 -10.24 11.92 -0.65
C ARG A 231 -10.99 13.10 -0.02
N GLN A 232 -11.86 12.86 0.96
CA GLN A 232 -12.58 13.91 1.68
C GLN A 232 -11.72 14.63 2.72
N VAL A 233 -10.41 14.34 2.77
CA VAL A 233 -9.45 15.04 3.62
C VAL A 233 -9.42 16.55 3.30
N PRO A 234 -9.76 17.44 4.25
CA PRO A 234 -9.77 18.88 4.04
C PRO A 234 -8.43 19.52 4.43
N VAL A 235 -7.31 18.80 4.26
CA VAL A 235 -5.99 19.31 4.63
C VAL A 235 -5.37 19.99 3.40
N PRO A 236 -5.04 21.29 3.47
CA PRO A 236 -4.48 22.02 2.34
C PRO A 236 -3.21 21.36 1.79
N GLY A 237 -3.18 21.15 0.48
CA GLY A 237 -2.04 20.53 -0.21
C GLY A 237 -1.89 19.02 0.00
N VAL A 238 -2.94 18.35 0.51
CA VAL A 238 -3.04 16.88 0.58
C VAL A 238 -4.06 16.41 -0.44
N ASP A 239 -3.60 15.60 -1.38
CA ASP A 239 -4.42 14.92 -2.37
C ASP A 239 -4.30 13.39 -2.23
N THR A 240 -4.98 12.65 -3.12
CA THR A 240 -4.92 11.19 -3.14
C THR A 240 -3.48 10.68 -3.29
N LYS A 241 -2.68 11.32 -4.15
CA LYS A 241 -1.29 10.92 -4.42
C LYS A 241 -0.41 11.11 -3.17
N PHE A 242 -0.63 12.18 -2.41
CA PHE A 242 0.03 12.39 -1.13
C PHE A 242 -0.23 11.25 -0.15
N ILE A 243 -1.50 10.88 0.04
CA ILE A 243 -1.87 9.77 0.94
C ILE A 243 -1.27 8.46 0.44
N GLU A 244 -1.27 8.20 -0.87
CA GLU A 244 -0.66 7.00 -1.44
C GLU A 244 0.84 6.92 -1.20
N VAL A 245 1.57 7.99 -1.47
CA VAL A 245 3.03 8.07 -1.26
C VAL A 245 3.38 7.91 0.22
N HIS A 246 2.56 8.44 1.12
CA HIS A 246 2.81 8.40 2.57
C HIS A 246 2.06 7.28 3.31
N ARG A 247 1.39 6.37 2.59
CA ARG A 247 0.51 5.35 3.17
C ARG A 247 1.16 4.54 4.28
N ALA A 248 2.40 4.08 4.07
CA ALA A 248 3.10 3.25 5.04
C ALA A 248 3.41 4.03 6.33
N LEU A 249 3.85 5.28 6.20
CA LEU A 249 4.12 6.14 7.35
C LEU A 249 2.82 6.51 8.07
N LEU A 250 1.76 6.87 7.35
CA LEU A 250 0.45 7.15 7.95
C LEU A 250 -0.10 5.92 8.68
N ALA A 251 0.06 4.72 8.12
CA ALA A 251 -0.36 3.47 8.77
C ALA A 251 0.39 3.24 10.09
N GLU A 252 1.71 3.44 10.10
CA GLU A 252 2.52 3.30 11.30
C GLU A 252 2.15 4.33 12.37
N LEU A 253 1.95 5.59 11.99
CA LEU A 253 1.51 6.62 12.92
C LEU A 253 0.10 6.33 13.45
N LEU A 254 -0.81 5.81 12.63
CA LEU A 254 -2.13 5.39 13.10
C LEU A 254 -2.06 4.20 14.03
N ASP A 255 -1.28 3.17 13.71
CA ASP A 255 -1.08 1.99 14.56
C ASP A 255 -0.43 2.37 15.91
N LEU A 256 0.41 3.41 15.93
CA LEU A 256 1.01 3.97 17.16
C LEU A 256 0.00 4.74 18.01
N LEU A 257 -0.86 5.54 17.37
CA LEU A 257 -1.68 6.56 18.05
C LEU A 257 -3.11 6.11 18.34
N LEU A 258 -3.60 5.06 17.68
CA LEU A 258 -4.93 4.51 17.91
C LEU A 258 -4.88 3.46 19.02
N PRO A 259 -5.89 3.41 19.91
CA PRO A 259 -5.95 2.40 20.96
C PRO A 259 -6.20 1.00 20.39
N ASP A 260 -5.95 -0.01 21.21
CA ASP A 260 -6.27 -1.40 20.87
C ASP A 260 -7.75 -1.56 20.50
N GLY A 261 -8.02 -2.30 19.42
CA GLY A 261 -9.37 -2.48 18.89
C GLY A 261 -9.90 -1.31 18.05
N ALA A 262 -9.20 -0.18 17.92
CA ALA A 262 -9.57 0.89 17.00
C ALA A 262 -9.11 0.67 15.55
N VAL A 263 -8.38 -0.42 15.29
CA VAL A 263 -7.91 -0.83 13.95
C VAL A 263 -8.48 -2.21 13.65
N ASP A 264 -9.02 -2.41 12.44
CA ASP A 264 -9.52 -3.72 12.02
C ASP A 264 -8.35 -4.63 11.65
N GLN A 265 -7.88 -5.42 12.62
CA GLN A 265 -6.73 -6.32 12.44
C GLN A 265 -7.02 -7.49 11.49
N ALA A 266 -8.29 -7.80 11.21
CA ALA A 266 -8.65 -8.83 10.24
C ALA A 266 -8.47 -8.34 8.79
N VAL A 267 -8.35 -7.03 8.58
CA VAL A 267 -8.16 -6.43 7.26
C VAL A 267 -6.66 -6.31 6.94
N PRO A 268 -6.18 -6.84 5.79
CA PRO A 268 -4.78 -6.73 5.40
C PRO A 268 -4.30 -5.27 5.30
N ARG A 269 -3.03 -5.02 5.63
CA ARG A 269 -2.41 -3.68 5.54
C ARG A 269 -2.52 -3.03 4.16
N ALA A 270 -2.61 -3.83 3.09
CA ALA A 270 -2.81 -3.32 1.72
C ALA A 270 -4.14 -2.57 1.55
N GLN A 271 -5.19 -2.95 2.31
CA GLN A 271 -6.51 -2.31 2.28
C GLN A 271 -6.58 -1.16 3.31
N PHE A 272 -5.68 -0.18 3.17
CA PHE A 272 -5.50 0.93 4.12
C PHE A 272 -6.82 1.62 4.52
N ALA A 273 -7.64 2.04 3.55
CA ALA A 273 -8.91 2.73 3.83
C ALA A 273 -9.80 1.90 4.77
N ARG A 274 -10.11 0.66 4.38
CA ARG A 274 -10.97 -0.26 5.14
C ARG A 274 -10.38 -0.57 6.52
N ARG A 275 -9.07 -0.82 6.59
CA ARG A 275 -8.37 -1.15 7.85
C ARG A 275 -8.52 -0.07 8.92
N TYR A 276 -8.55 1.19 8.51
CA TYR A 276 -8.72 2.34 9.40
C TYR A 276 -10.13 2.95 9.35
N GLY A 277 -11.15 2.20 8.90
CA GLY A 277 -12.55 2.61 8.99
C GLY A 277 -13.01 3.67 7.96
N PHE A 278 -12.28 3.82 6.86
CA PHE A 278 -12.68 4.62 5.70
C PHE A 278 -13.31 3.75 4.61
N ARG A 279 -14.19 4.35 3.80
CA ARG A 279 -14.80 3.68 2.65
C ARG A 279 -13.75 3.42 1.58
N SER A 280 -13.79 2.21 1.04
CA SER A 280 -13.18 1.88 -0.25
C SER A 280 -14.14 2.27 -1.37
N GLN A 281 -13.60 2.44 -2.58
CA GLN A 281 -14.42 2.59 -3.77
C GLN A 281 -15.40 1.40 -3.88
N PRO A 282 -16.71 1.64 -4.07
CA PRO A 282 -17.67 0.57 -4.17
C PRO A 282 -17.51 -0.18 -5.50
N ALA A 283 -17.84 -1.47 -5.47
CA ALA A 283 -17.94 -2.27 -6.68
C ALA A 283 -19.27 -1.97 -7.39
N TYR A 284 -19.22 -1.93 -8.72
CA TYR A 284 -20.38 -1.68 -9.58
C TYR A 284 -20.66 -2.89 -10.45
N VAL A 285 -21.93 -3.06 -10.80
CA VAL A 285 -22.41 -4.07 -11.73
C VAL A 285 -23.40 -3.43 -12.70
N ARG A 286 -23.45 -3.93 -13.93
CA ARG A 286 -24.44 -3.52 -14.92
C ARG A 286 -25.67 -4.42 -14.79
N PHE A 287 -26.82 -3.80 -14.66
CA PHE A 287 -28.12 -4.43 -14.46
C PHE A 287 -29.10 -3.94 -15.52
N ARG A 288 -29.85 -4.88 -16.09
CA ARG A 288 -30.94 -4.59 -17.02
C ARG A 288 -32.17 -5.43 -16.67
N SER A 289 -33.33 -4.76 -16.54
CA SER A 289 -34.63 -5.45 -16.54
C SER A 289 -34.89 -5.97 -17.95
N LEU A 290 -35.17 -7.27 -18.08
CA LEU A 290 -35.55 -7.87 -19.36
C LEU A 290 -37.08 -7.89 -19.55
N ASP A 291 -37.83 -7.62 -18.49
CA ASP A 291 -39.27 -7.46 -18.58
C ASP A 291 -39.63 -5.98 -18.88
N PRO A 292 -40.19 -5.67 -20.07
CA PRO A 292 -40.55 -4.31 -20.44
C PRO A 292 -41.75 -3.78 -19.63
N THR A 293 -42.53 -4.66 -18.99
CA THR A 293 -43.73 -4.28 -18.22
C THR A 293 -43.44 -3.94 -16.76
N VAL A 294 -42.31 -4.43 -16.22
CA VAL A 294 -41.94 -4.29 -14.80
C VAL A 294 -40.84 -3.26 -14.58
N ASN A 295 -40.34 -2.63 -15.66
CA ASN A 295 -39.29 -1.63 -15.56
C ASN A 295 -39.74 -0.38 -14.76
N ARG A 296 -39.21 -0.24 -13.54
CA ARG A 296 -39.53 0.86 -12.62
C ARG A 296 -38.95 2.22 -13.06
N LEU A 297 -38.09 2.24 -14.08
CA LEU A 297 -37.55 3.46 -14.70
C LEU A 297 -37.87 3.47 -16.20
N PRO A 298 -39.07 3.95 -16.59
CA PRO A 298 -39.47 3.99 -17.99
C PRO A 298 -38.44 4.69 -18.89
N GLY A 299 -38.09 4.06 -20.01
CA GLY A 299 -37.10 4.58 -20.97
C GLY A 299 -35.64 4.28 -20.63
N VAL A 300 -35.34 3.71 -19.46
CA VAL A 300 -33.98 3.29 -19.08
C VAL A 300 -33.87 1.77 -19.16
N GLY A 301 -33.24 1.28 -20.22
CA GLY A 301 -33.03 -0.15 -20.43
C GLY A 301 -31.90 -0.75 -19.57
N GLU A 302 -30.98 0.08 -19.05
CA GLU A 302 -29.80 -0.39 -18.34
C GLU A 302 -29.36 0.59 -17.25
N LEU A 303 -28.83 0.04 -16.15
CA LEU A 303 -28.24 0.78 -15.05
C LEU A 303 -26.86 0.22 -14.66
N GLY A 304 -25.90 1.10 -14.46
CA GLY A 304 -24.71 0.80 -13.64
C GLY A 304 -25.02 1.09 -12.18
N VAL A 305 -25.12 0.06 -11.35
CA VAL A 305 -25.51 0.17 -9.94
C VAL A 305 -24.40 -0.34 -9.04
N ARG A 306 -24.27 0.19 -7.82
CA ARG A 306 -23.37 -0.42 -6.84
C ARG A 306 -23.92 -1.80 -6.49
N ILE A 307 -23.02 -2.75 -6.29
CA ILE A 307 -23.38 -4.12 -5.89
C ILE A 307 -24.25 -4.08 -4.63
N GLU A 308 -23.89 -3.26 -3.64
CA GLU A 308 -24.62 -3.06 -2.38
C GLU A 308 -26.02 -2.44 -2.55
N ASP A 309 -26.22 -1.58 -3.55
CA ASP A 309 -27.50 -0.93 -3.80
C ASP A 309 -28.45 -1.89 -4.54
N LEU A 310 -27.95 -2.66 -5.53
CA LEU A 310 -28.72 -3.68 -6.23
C LEU A 310 -29.21 -4.77 -5.28
N ALA A 311 -28.28 -5.20 -4.44
CA ALA A 311 -28.48 -6.05 -3.29
C ALA A 311 -29.65 -5.61 -2.40
N ALA A 312 -29.62 -4.37 -1.92
CA ALA A 312 -30.66 -3.81 -1.05
C ALA A 312 -31.99 -3.61 -1.79
N ALA A 313 -31.95 -3.21 -3.06
CA ALA A 313 -33.14 -3.03 -3.89
C ALA A 313 -33.87 -4.35 -4.15
N ALA A 314 -33.14 -5.48 -4.13
CA ALA A 314 -33.63 -6.85 -4.34
C ALA A 314 -34.73 -6.96 -5.41
N PRO A 315 -34.40 -6.71 -6.70
CA PRO A 315 -35.38 -6.63 -7.77
C PRO A 315 -36.34 -7.83 -7.76
N ASN A 316 -37.63 -7.54 -7.91
CA ASN A 316 -38.69 -8.55 -7.93
C ASN A 316 -38.79 -9.18 -9.33
N VAL A 317 -37.87 -10.10 -9.60
CA VAL A 317 -37.79 -10.91 -10.83
C VAL A 317 -37.58 -12.37 -10.43
N GLY A 318 -38.23 -13.29 -11.12
CA GLY A 318 -38.09 -14.74 -10.89
C GLY A 318 -36.80 -15.33 -11.46
N THR A 319 -36.28 -14.77 -12.56
CA THR A 319 -35.07 -15.26 -13.24
C THR A 319 -33.98 -14.20 -13.37
N VAL A 320 -32.73 -14.58 -13.14
CA VAL A 320 -31.56 -13.71 -13.36
C VAL A 320 -30.58 -14.40 -14.30
N PHE A 321 -30.32 -13.77 -15.44
CA PHE A 321 -29.27 -14.16 -16.38
C PHE A 321 -27.97 -13.45 -16.01
N VAL A 322 -26.91 -14.23 -15.81
CA VAL A 322 -25.56 -13.75 -15.53
C VAL A 322 -24.71 -13.98 -16.78
N LEU A 323 -24.29 -12.89 -17.42
CA LEU A 323 -23.69 -12.90 -18.76
C LEU A 323 -22.26 -12.35 -18.71
N GLU A 324 -21.33 -13.00 -19.41
CA GLU A 324 -19.91 -12.60 -19.45
C GLU A 324 -19.55 -11.67 -20.61
N ASN A 325 -20.12 -11.89 -21.79
CA ASN A 325 -19.83 -11.07 -22.96
C ASN A 325 -20.70 -9.80 -22.95
N GLU A 326 -20.06 -8.64 -23.13
CA GLU A 326 -20.73 -7.35 -23.04
C GLU A 326 -21.78 -7.16 -24.14
N ILE A 327 -21.45 -7.54 -25.37
CA ILE A 327 -22.37 -7.36 -26.50
C ILE A 327 -23.52 -8.37 -26.40
N THR A 328 -23.25 -9.61 -26.02
CA THR A 328 -24.31 -10.59 -25.73
C THR A 328 -25.26 -10.08 -24.64
N TYR A 329 -24.72 -9.49 -23.57
CA TYR A 329 -25.53 -8.85 -22.55
C TYR A 329 -26.38 -7.71 -23.14
N LEU A 330 -25.79 -6.78 -23.88
CA LEU A 330 -26.49 -5.63 -24.45
C LEU A 330 -27.57 -6.01 -25.47
N ALA A 331 -27.34 -7.06 -26.24
CA ALA A 331 -28.28 -7.54 -27.25
C ALA A 331 -29.24 -8.62 -26.73
N PHE A 332 -29.10 -9.09 -25.49
CA PHE A 332 -29.93 -10.16 -24.94
C PHE A 332 -31.43 -9.82 -25.10
N PRO A 333 -32.29 -10.74 -25.53
CA PRO A 333 -33.69 -10.40 -25.83
C PRO A 333 -34.49 -10.13 -24.55
N ASP A 334 -35.65 -9.49 -24.71
CA ASP A 334 -36.61 -9.29 -23.64
C ASP A 334 -37.16 -10.64 -23.15
N VAL A 335 -37.25 -10.80 -21.84
CA VAL A 335 -37.71 -12.01 -21.17
C VAL A 335 -38.60 -11.59 -19.99
N PRO A 336 -39.88 -11.99 -19.96
CA PRO A 336 -40.77 -11.69 -18.85
C PRO A 336 -40.24 -12.22 -17.52
N ASP A 337 -40.52 -11.50 -16.43
CA ASP A 337 -40.09 -11.86 -15.06
C ASP A 337 -38.58 -12.15 -14.92
N ALA A 338 -37.74 -11.45 -15.71
CA ALA A 338 -36.31 -11.67 -15.72
C ALA A 338 -35.47 -10.39 -15.73
N ALA A 339 -34.22 -10.54 -15.30
CA ALA A 339 -33.19 -9.52 -15.41
C ALA A 339 -31.88 -10.11 -15.97
N ALA A 340 -31.09 -9.27 -16.63
CA ALA A 340 -29.72 -9.56 -17.00
C ALA A 340 -28.76 -8.79 -16.11
N VAL A 341 -27.68 -9.46 -15.71
CA VAL A 341 -26.57 -8.90 -14.96
C VAL A 341 -25.29 -9.17 -15.72
N PHE A 342 -24.52 -8.11 -15.96
CA PHE A 342 -23.19 -8.21 -16.53
C PHE A 342 -22.13 -7.91 -15.47
N GLY A 343 -21.24 -8.87 -15.27
CA GLY A 343 -20.09 -8.74 -14.39
C GLY A 343 -18.96 -9.59 -14.95
N GLY A 344 -17.98 -8.94 -15.59
CA GLY A 344 -16.87 -9.64 -16.23
C GLY A 344 -16.15 -10.59 -15.25
N GLY A 345 -16.15 -11.88 -15.57
CA GLY A 345 -15.53 -12.97 -14.83
C GLY A 345 -15.56 -12.85 -13.31
N TYR A 346 -14.41 -12.50 -12.72
CA TYR A 346 -14.18 -12.43 -11.27
C TYR A 346 -15.06 -11.40 -10.52
N GLY A 347 -15.79 -10.53 -11.23
CA GLY A 347 -16.68 -9.52 -10.63
C GLY A 347 -17.92 -10.08 -9.92
N LEU A 348 -18.29 -11.34 -10.17
CA LEU A 348 -19.47 -11.97 -9.59
C LEU A 348 -19.29 -12.45 -8.14
N THR A 349 -18.04 -12.69 -7.71
CA THR A 349 -17.65 -13.20 -6.38
C THR A 349 -18.05 -12.29 -5.20
N GLY A 350 -18.51 -11.06 -5.46
CA GLY A 350 -19.07 -10.17 -4.44
C GLY A 350 -20.58 -9.98 -4.54
N LEU A 351 -21.16 -10.29 -5.70
CA LEU A 351 -22.59 -10.17 -5.95
C LEU A 351 -23.32 -11.45 -5.54
N ALA A 352 -22.73 -12.61 -5.81
CA ALA A 352 -23.37 -13.91 -5.62
C ALA A 352 -23.58 -14.28 -4.14
N ALA A 353 -22.75 -13.78 -3.23
CA ALA A 353 -22.95 -13.87 -1.78
C ALA A 353 -24.16 -13.08 -1.25
N HIS A 354 -24.84 -12.30 -2.10
CA HIS A 354 -25.93 -11.44 -1.65
C HIS A 354 -27.28 -12.19 -1.57
N PRO A 355 -28.06 -12.02 -0.47
CA PRO A 355 -29.37 -12.63 -0.30
C PRO A 355 -30.41 -12.38 -1.41
N TRP A 356 -30.17 -11.41 -2.30
CA TRP A 356 -31.16 -11.07 -3.32
C TRP A 356 -31.30 -12.17 -4.38
N PHE A 357 -30.33 -13.07 -4.54
CA PHE A 357 -30.48 -14.24 -5.40
C PHE A 357 -31.32 -15.36 -4.76
N ALA A 358 -31.55 -15.32 -3.44
CA ALA A 358 -32.34 -16.34 -2.77
C ALA A 358 -33.76 -16.41 -3.34
N GLY A 359 -34.22 -17.62 -3.65
CA GLY A 359 -35.54 -17.88 -4.23
C GLY A 359 -35.70 -17.47 -5.70
N ARG A 360 -34.61 -17.10 -6.39
CA ARG A 360 -34.60 -16.77 -7.82
C ARG A 360 -33.85 -17.84 -8.60
N ARG A 361 -34.29 -18.07 -9.83
CA ARG A 361 -33.57 -18.94 -10.76
C ARG A 361 -32.38 -18.18 -11.35
N VAL A 362 -31.17 -18.68 -11.15
CA VAL A 362 -29.95 -18.02 -11.63
C VAL A 362 -29.36 -18.82 -12.79
N LEU A 363 -29.23 -18.17 -13.94
CA LEU A 363 -28.75 -18.76 -15.19
C LEU A 363 -27.44 -18.11 -15.61
N TYR A 364 -26.34 -18.86 -15.54
CA TYR A 364 -25.04 -18.40 -15.96
C TYR A 364 -24.74 -18.81 -17.40
N TRP A 365 -24.33 -17.85 -18.23
CA TRP A 365 -23.89 -18.10 -19.59
C TRP A 365 -22.52 -17.45 -19.82
N GLY A 366 -21.49 -18.30 -19.84
CA GLY A 366 -20.13 -17.95 -20.23
C GLY A 366 -19.67 -18.74 -21.44
N ASP A 367 -18.35 -18.67 -21.70
CA ASP A 367 -17.71 -19.46 -22.76
C ASP A 367 -17.82 -20.97 -22.46
N LEU A 368 -18.02 -21.77 -23.52
CA LEU A 368 -17.94 -23.23 -23.48
C LEU A 368 -16.46 -23.65 -23.56
N ASP A 369 -15.74 -23.39 -22.46
CA ASP A 369 -14.33 -23.71 -22.27
C ASP A 369 -14.00 -24.09 -20.82
N THR A 370 -12.74 -24.41 -20.54
CA THR A 370 -12.36 -24.86 -19.19
C THR A 370 -12.41 -23.73 -18.16
N HIS A 371 -12.25 -22.47 -18.58
CA HIS A 371 -12.36 -21.30 -17.72
C HIS A 371 -13.82 -20.94 -17.40
N GLY A 372 -14.75 -21.04 -18.35
CA GLY A 372 -16.18 -20.82 -18.14
C GLY A 372 -16.75 -21.79 -17.10
N PHE A 373 -16.38 -23.07 -17.15
CA PHE A 373 -16.75 -24.03 -16.10
C PHE A 373 -16.12 -23.71 -14.74
N ALA A 374 -14.89 -23.18 -14.71
CA ALA A 374 -14.27 -22.75 -13.46
C ALA A 374 -14.99 -21.55 -12.82
N ILE A 375 -15.55 -20.66 -13.62
CA ILE A 375 -16.37 -19.55 -13.15
C ILE A 375 -17.72 -20.06 -12.64
N LEU A 376 -18.35 -21.01 -13.34
CA LEU A 376 -19.57 -21.67 -12.86
C LEU A 376 -19.37 -22.39 -11.52
N ASP A 377 -18.27 -23.15 -11.34
CA ASP A 377 -17.95 -23.81 -10.06
C ASP A 377 -17.85 -22.80 -8.91
N ARG A 378 -17.22 -21.65 -9.17
CA ARG A 378 -17.08 -20.57 -8.19
C ARG A 378 -18.41 -19.89 -7.91
N LEU A 379 -19.22 -19.63 -8.94
CA LEU A 379 -20.57 -19.08 -8.77
C LEU A 379 -21.40 -20.00 -7.88
N ARG A 380 -21.32 -21.32 -8.09
CA ARG A 380 -22.00 -22.32 -7.25
C ARG A 380 -21.45 -22.47 -5.84
N ALA A 381 -20.27 -21.93 -5.55
CA ALA A 381 -19.81 -21.83 -4.17
C ALA A 381 -20.63 -20.79 -3.37
N GLU A 382 -21.23 -19.81 -4.04
CA GLU A 382 -22.03 -18.75 -3.44
C GLU A 382 -23.54 -18.93 -3.69
N ILE A 383 -23.93 -19.42 -4.88
CA ILE A 383 -25.31 -19.72 -5.26
C ILE A 383 -25.39 -21.19 -5.70
N PRO A 384 -25.57 -22.14 -4.77
CA PRO A 384 -25.53 -23.58 -5.07
C PRO A 384 -26.49 -24.02 -6.19
N ASP A 385 -27.64 -23.36 -6.31
CA ASP A 385 -28.70 -23.68 -7.28
C ASP A 385 -28.50 -23.01 -8.65
N ALA A 386 -27.36 -22.36 -8.91
CA ALA A 386 -27.10 -21.74 -10.20
C ALA A 386 -27.02 -22.78 -11.34
N GLU A 387 -27.70 -22.50 -12.45
CA GLU A 387 -27.78 -23.35 -13.62
C GLU A 387 -26.89 -22.82 -14.75
N SER A 388 -26.21 -23.70 -15.48
CA SER A 388 -25.58 -23.31 -16.74
C SER A 388 -26.64 -23.10 -17.83
N PHE A 389 -26.46 -22.07 -18.66
CA PHE A 389 -27.31 -21.77 -19.82
C PHE A 389 -26.48 -21.82 -21.10
N LEU A 390 -26.87 -22.67 -22.04
CA LEU A 390 -26.16 -22.89 -23.33
C LEU A 390 -24.69 -23.35 -23.16
N MET A 391 -24.37 -23.97 -22.03
CA MET A 391 -23.05 -24.57 -21.76
C MET A 391 -23.11 -26.09 -21.67
N ASP A 392 -23.86 -26.72 -22.58
CA ASP A 392 -24.02 -28.16 -22.66
C ASP A 392 -23.39 -28.75 -23.93
N ARG A 393 -23.23 -30.08 -23.94
CA ARG A 393 -22.57 -30.81 -25.03
C ARG A 393 -23.34 -30.66 -26.34
N ALA A 394 -24.67 -30.61 -26.28
CA ALA A 394 -25.48 -30.44 -27.48
C ALA A 394 -25.24 -29.07 -28.14
N THR A 395 -25.11 -28.02 -27.32
CA THR A 395 -24.74 -26.67 -27.76
C THR A 395 -23.35 -26.65 -28.38
N LEU A 396 -22.36 -27.27 -27.74
CA LEU A 396 -20.99 -27.37 -28.29
C LEU A 396 -21.00 -28.04 -29.67
N LEU A 397 -21.61 -29.22 -29.77
CA LEU A 397 -21.64 -30.04 -31.00
C LEU A 397 -22.53 -29.48 -32.11
N ALA A 398 -23.42 -28.53 -31.80
CA ALA A 398 -24.20 -27.80 -32.80
C ALA A 398 -23.40 -26.70 -33.52
N HIS A 399 -22.20 -26.35 -33.03
CA HIS A 399 -21.41 -25.23 -33.56
C HIS A 399 -19.93 -25.60 -33.89
N PRO A 400 -19.63 -26.73 -34.56
CA PRO A 400 -18.25 -27.15 -34.82
C PRO A 400 -17.46 -26.14 -35.66
N ASP A 401 -18.11 -25.49 -36.63
CA ASP A 401 -17.47 -24.48 -37.50
C ASP A 401 -17.10 -23.19 -36.77
N GLN A 402 -17.58 -23.03 -35.52
CA GLN A 402 -17.32 -21.86 -34.69
C GLN A 402 -16.24 -22.11 -33.63
N TRP A 403 -15.77 -23.34 -33.46
CA TRP A 403 -14.77 -23.65 -32.45
C TRP A 403 -13.46 -22.93 -32.72
N VAL A 404 -12.83 -22.45 -31.65
CA VAL A 404 -11.49 -21.87 -31.67
C VAL A 404 -10.60 -22.57 -30.67
N ARG A 405 -9.32 -22.20 -30.65
CA ARG A 405 -8.35 -22.74 -29.70
C ARG A 405 -8.36 -21.95 -28.40
N GLU A 406 -8.46 -22.66 -27.29
CA GLU A 406 -8.20 -22.19 -25.94
C GLU A 406 -6.67 -22.17 -25.70
N PRO A 407 -6.03 -20.99 -25.59
CA PRO A 407 -4.57 -20.90 -25.52
C PRO A 407 -4.00 -21.45 -24.20
N SER A 408 -4.78 -21.38 -23.13
CA SER A 408 -4.43 -21.88 -21.80
C SER A 408 -5.67 -22.47 -21.17
N GLN A 409 -5.58 -23.72 -20.72
CA GLN A 409 -6.71 -24.41 -20.09
C GLN A 409 -6.59 -24.40 -18.58
N HIS A 410 -7.71 -24.22 -17.92
CA HIS A 410 -7.88 -24.45 -16.49
C HIS A 410 -8.09 -25.95 -16.22
N ARG A 411 -7.16 -26.56 -15.47
CA ARG A 411 -7.19 -28.02 -15.20
C ARG A 411 -7.41 -28.37 -13.73
N ALA A 412 -7.71 -27.39 -12.87
CA ALA A 412 -7.94 -27.68 -11.46
C ALA A 412 -9.30 -28.40 -11.25
N PRO A 413 -9.46 -29.20 -10.18
CA PRO A 413 -10.73 -29.88 -9.90
C PRO A 413 -11.89 -28.89 -9.71
N LEU A 414 -13.04 -29.21 -10.31
CA LEU A 414 -14.27 -28.42 -10.27
C LEU A 414 -15.40 -29.23 -9.59
N PRO A 415 -15.43 -29.33 -8.25
CA PRO A 415 -16.29 -30.25 -7.51
C PRO A 415 -17.78 -29.91 -7.53
N ARG A 416 -18.18 -28.70 -7.98
CA ARG A 416 -19.58 -28.23 -8.02
C ARG A 416 -20.22 -28.34 -9.41
N LEU A 417 -19.54 -28.94 -10.38
CA LEU A 417 -20.14 -29.25 -11.67
C LEU A 417 -21.15 -30.41 -11.55
N THR A 418 -22.20 -30.36 -12.36
CA THR A 418 -23.09 -31.51 -12.52
C THR A 418 -22.36 -32.64 -13.26
N PRO A 419 -22.85 -33.90 -13.21
CA PRO A 419 -22.21 -35.00 -13.94
C PRO A 419 -22.04 -34.74 -15.44
N ASP A 420 -23.03 -34.12 -16.08
CA ASP A 420 -22.98 -33.82 -17.52
C ASP A 420 -21.97 -32.72 -17.85
N GLU A 421 -21.92 -31.66 -17.04
CA GLU A 421 -20.93 -30.58 -17.16
C GLU A 421 -19.52 -31.08 -16.89
N ALA A 422 -19.32 -31.92 -15.86
CA ALA A 422 -18.04 -32.51 -15.53
C ALA A 422 -17.53 -33.43 -16.64
N ALA A 423 -18.42 -34.23 -17.25
CA ALA A 423 -18.11 -35.04 -18.41
C ALA A 423 -17.70 -34.18 -19.61
N LEU A 424 -18.44 -33.10 -19.90
CA LEU A 424 -18.09 -32.18 -20.98
C LEU A 424 -16.76 -31.45 -20.72
N HIS A 425 -16.54 -30.96 -19.51
CA HIS A 425 -15.27 -30.35 -19.10
C HIS A 425 -14.11 -31.34 -19.28
N GLN A 426 -14.30 -32.61 -18.92
CA GLN A 426 -13.30 -33.66 -19.15
C GLN A 426 -13.02 -33.87 -20.64
N ASP A 427 -14.05 -33.88 -21.50
CA ASP A 427 -13.91 -33.98 -22.96
C ASP A 427 -13.04 -32.84 -23.53
N LEU A 428 -13.23 -31.61 -23.03
CA LEU A 428 -12.46 -30.41 -23.42
C LEU A 428 -11.00 -30.50 -22.96
N VAL A 429 -10.75 -30.93 -21.72
CA VAL A 429 -9.42 -31.09 -21.12
C VAL A 429 -8.63 -32.23 -21.77
N SER A 430 -9.31 -33.28 -22.23
CA SER A 430 -8.72 -34.44 -22.89
C SER A 430 -8.65 -34.32 -24.42
N HIS A 431 -9.08 -33.19 -24.98
CA HIS A 431 -9.04 -32.93 -26.43
C HIS A 431 -9.89 -33.93 -27.25
N ALA A 432 -11.02 -34.40 -26.71
CA ALA A 432 -11.85 -35.44 -27.32
C ALA A 432 -12.40 -35.05 -28.71
N TYR A 433 -12.58 -33.75 -28.95
CA TYR A 433 -13.15 -33.20 -30.18
C TYR A 433 -12.15 -32.40 -31.03
N GLY A 434 -10.91 -32.21 -30.54
CA GLY A 434 -9.87 -31.41 -31.19
C GLY A 434 -8.87 -30.81 -30.20
N ASP A 435 -7.74 -30.31 -30.72
CA ASP A 435 -6.66 -29.72 -29.90
C ASP A 435 -7.14 -28.43 -29.21
N ALA A 436 -7.23 -28.50 -27.88
CA ALA A 436 -7.63 -27.43 -26.97
C ALA A 436 -8.81 -26.58 -27.50
N ILE A 437 -9.90 -27.20 -27.91
CA ILE A 437 -11.04 -26.46 -28.47
C ILE A 437 -11.80 -25.67 -27.39
N ARG A 438 -12.40 -24.57 -27.80
CA ARG A 438 -13.43 -23.84 -27.07
C ARG A 438 -14.50 -23.27 -28.00
N LEU A 439 -15.68 -23.01 -27.45
CA LEU A 439 -16.73 -22.23 -28.11
C LEU A 439 -17.00 -20.96 -27.31
N GLU A 440 -16.59 -19.81 -27.86
CA GLU A 440 -16.84 -18.49 -27.25
C GLU A 440 -18.34 -18.19 -27.23
N GLN A 441 -18.83 -17.57 -26.15
CA GLN A 441 -20.23 -17.20 -25.98
C GLN A 441 -20.77 -16.40 -27.16
N GLU A 442 -19.98 -15.44 -27.67
CA GLU A 442 -20.36 -14.55 -28.78
C GLU A 442 -20.50 -15.27 -30.13
N ARG A 443 -20.02 -16.50 -30.25
CA ARG A 443 -20.11 -17.31 -31.47
C ARG A 443 -21.36 -18.18 -31.53
N ILE A 444 -22.11 -18.26 -30.44
CA ILE A 444 -23.44 -18.90 -30.42
C ILE A 444 -24.45 -17.88 -30.98
N GLY A 445 -25.04 -18.19 -32.14
CA GLY A 445 -25.92 -17.27 -32.84
C GLY A 445 -27.22 -16.97 -32.09
N PHE A 446 -27.73 -15.74 -32.23
CA PHE A 446 -29.00 -15.31 -31.63
C PHE A 446 -30.21 -16.20 -31.95
N PRO A 447 -30.37 -16.77 -33.16
CA PRO A 447 -31.46 -17.72 -33.41
C PRO A 447 -31.43 -18.95 -32.48
N HIS A 448 -30.23 -19.41 -32.10
CA HIS A 448 -30.08 -20.51 -31.14
C HIS A 448 -30.47 -20.07 -29.72
N LEU A 449 -30.06 -18.85 -29.33
CA LEU A 449 -30.46 -18.23 -28.06
C LEU A 449 -31.98 -18.10 -27.94
N GLU A 450 -32.64 -17.50 -28.94
CA GLU A 450 -34.09 -17.30 -28.96
C GLU A 450 -34.87 -18.62 -28.90
N ALA A 451 -34.41 -19.64 -29.64
CA ALA A 451 -35.00 -20.97 -29.57
C ALA A 451 -34.82 -21.61 -28.17
N ALA A 452 -33.66 -21.42 -27.53
CA ALA A 452 -33.41 -21.92 -26.18
C ALA A 452 -34.26 -21.21 -25.12
N LEU A 453 -34.43 -19.89 -25.23
CA LEU A 453 -35.31 -19.11 -24.36
C LEU A 453 -36.77 -19.53 -24.53
N THR A 454 -37.24 -19.67 -25.77
CA THR A 454 -38.61 -20.10 -26.06
C THR A 454 -38.95 -21.45 -25.42
N ARG A 455 -38.04 -22.44 -25.51
CA ARG A 455 -38.22 -23.75 -24.87
C ARG A 455 -38.20 -23.72 -23.34
N ARG A 456 -37.60 -22.70 -22.74
CA ARG A 456 -37.51 -22.54 -21.27
C ARG A 456 -38.65 -21.72 -20.69
N LEU A 457 -39.25 -20.83 -21.47
CA LEU A 457 -40.36 -19.96 -21.08
C LEU A 457 -41.74 -20.56 -21.38
N ALA A 458 -41.79 -21.58 -22.25
CA ALA A 458 -42.95 -22.46 -22.44
C ALA A 458 -43.03 -23.49 -21.31
#